data_AF-A0A847S0F5-F1
#
_entry.id   AF-A0A847S0F5-F1
#
_cell.length_a   1.000
_cell.length_b   1.000
_cell.length_c   1.000
_cell.angle_alpha   90.00
_cell.angle_beta   90.00
_cell.angle_gamma   90.00
#
_symmetry.space_group_name_H-M   'P 1'
#
loop_
_entity.id
_entity.type
_entity.pdbx_description
1 polymer ?
#
loop_
_entity_poly.entity_id
_entity_poly.type
_entity_poly.pdbx_seq_one_letter_code
_entity_poly.pdbx_strand_id
1 'polypeptide(L)'
;MHVIDHPDPRYDVLEINVIEVSKDNRGENGFGRIGGCLLAYAVLLSQEYHHDGYLVLTAKNKKASLFHSKYGFQYIGKIGGVMGERMVSDTANSIELVKEYADK
;
A
#
# COMPACT_ATOMS: atom_id res chain seq x y z
N MET A 1 -3.24 -0.17 -10.83
CA MET A 1 -2.14 -0.21 -9.83
C MET A 1 -0.94 -0.83 -10.52
N HIS A 2 0.27 -0.38 -10.19
CA HIS A 2 1.52 -0.96 -10.67
C HIS A 2 2.40 -1.33 -9.47
N VAL A 3 2.84 -2.58 -9.43
CA VAL A 3 3.65 -3.15 -8.36
C VAL A 3 4.98 -3.68 -8.92
N ILE A 4 5.99 -3.77 -8.07
CA ILE A 4 7.31 -4.31 -8.36
C ILE A 4 7.61 -5.36 -7.30
N ASP A 5 7.80 -6.60 -7.73
CA ASP A 5 8.30 -7.69 -6.91
C ASP A 5 9.82 -7.52 -6.69
N HIS A 6 10.24 -7.62 -5.44
CA HIS A 6 11.65 -7.61 -5.04
C HIS A 6 12.01 -8.99 -4.46
N PRO A 7 12.35 -9.99 -5.31
CA PRO A 7 12.56 -11.36 -4.87
C PRO A 7 13.89 -11.60 -4.13
N ASP A 8 14.71 -10.55 -3.97
CA ASP A 8 15.94 -10.62 -3.18
C ASP A 8 15.57 -10.73 -1.69
N PRO A 9 15.99 -11.78 -0.96
CA PRO A 9 15.65 -11.97 0.45
C PRO A 9 16.07 -10.82 1.39
N ARG A 10 16.95 -9.92 0.92
CA ARG A 10 17.33 -8.71 1.67
C ARG A 10 16.26 -7.61 1.62
N TYR A 11 15.33 -7.71 0.68
CA TYR A 11 14.29 -6.74 0.36
C TYR A 11 12.94 -7.44 0.19
N ASP A 12 12.66 -8.41 1.06
CA ASP A 12 11.49 -9.31 1.02
C ASP A 12 10.15 -8.57 1.19
N VAL A 13 9.75 -7.84 0.15
CA VAL A 13 8.62 -6.92 0.13
C VAL A 13 8.06 -6.79 -1.29
N LEU A 14 6.75 -6.56 -1.39
CA LEU A 14 6.14 -6.08 -2.63
C LEU A 14 6.09 -4.54 -2.64
N GLU A 15 6.69 -3.92 -3.65
CA GLU A 15 6.65 -2.46 -3.79
C GLU A 15 5.46 -1.99 -4.62
N ILE A 16 4.64 -1.09 -4.05
CA ILE A 16 3.63 -0.36 -4.79
C ILE A 16 4.27 0.90 -5.37
N ASN A 17 4.64 0.83 -6.65
CA ASN A 17 5.19 1.98 -7.36
C ASN A 17 4.10 3.03 -7.65
N VAL A 18 2.92 2.60 -8.10
CA VAL A 18 1.80 3.52 -8.41
C VAL A 18 0.45 2.96 -8.00
N ILE A 19 -0.28 3.75 -7.22
CA ILE A 19 -1.71 3.57 -6.96
C ILE A 19 -2.49 4.83 -7.34
N GLU A 20 -3.39 4.68 -8.30
CA GLU A 20 -4.23 5.75 -8.81
C GLU A 20 -5.67 5.27 -8.97
N VAL A 21 -6.58 6.13 -8.53
CA VAL A 21 -8.03 5.97 -8.68
C VAL A 21 -8.51 7.20 -9.44
N SER A 22 -9.42 7.07 -10.41
CA SER A 22 -9.98 8.23 -11.12
C SER A 22 -10.66 9.20 -10.14
N LYS A 23 -10.71 10.50 -10.45
CA LYS A 23 -11.31 11.50 -9.55
C LYS A 23 -12.77 11.20 -9.25
N ASP A 24 -13.49 10.70 -10.25
CA ASP A 24 -14.92 10.38 -10.18
C ASP A 24 -15.22 9.20 -9.25
N ASN A 25 -14.21 8.38 -8.95
CA ASN A 25 -14.34 7.20 -8.10
C ASN A 25 -13.71 7.38 -6.70
N ARG A 26 -13.44 8.62 -6.28
CA ARG A 26 -12.89 8.95 -4.95
C ARG A 26 -13.98 9.50 -4.04
N GLY A 27 -13.92 9.18 -2.74
CA GLY A 27 -14.80 9.75 -1.71
C GLY A 27 -16.18 9.09 -1.65
N GLU A 28 -17.10 9.71 -0.90
CA GLU A 28 -18.43 9.17 -0.59
C GLU A 28 -19.37 9.10 -1.81
N ASN A 29 -19.21 10.02 -2.77
CA ASN A 29 -20.02 10.06 -3.99
C ASN A 29 -19.50 9.13 -5.10
N GLY A 30 -18.44 8.36 -4.84
CA GLY A 30 -17.87 7.38 -5.76
C GLY A 30 -17.62 6.03 -5.05
N PHE A 31 -16.92 5.11 -5.70
CA PHE A 31 -16.47 3.86 -5.06
C PHE A 31 -15.32 4.15 -4.08
N GLY A 32 -15.61 4.83 -2.96
CA GLY A 32 -14.62 5.36 -2.00
C GLY A 32 -13.71 4.33 -1.34
N ARG A 33 -13.99 3.04 -1.56
CA ARG A 33 -13.20 1.90 -1.08
C ARG A 33 -12.17 1.37 -2.09
N ILE A 34 -12.18 1.79 -3.36
CA ILE A 34 -11.24 1.27 -4.38
C ILE A 34 -9.78 1.33 -3.91
N GLY A 35 -9.37 2.45 -3.30
CA GLY A 35 -8.00 2.59 -2.80
C GLY A 35 -7.65 1.51 -1.77
N GLY A 36 -8.56 1.20 -0.86
CA GLY A 36 -8.36 0.12 0.11
C GLY A 36 -8.42 -1.27 -0.53
N CYS A 37 -9.35 -1.51 -1.46
CA CYS A 37 -9.44 -2.79 -2.18
C CYS A 37 -8.17 -3.07 -3.01
N LEU A 38 -7.59 -2.06 -3.64
CA LEU A 38 -6.31 -2.19 -4.34
C LEU A 38 -5.16 -2.52 -3.39
N LEU A 39 -5.15 -1.93 -2.19
CA LEU A 39 -4.15 -2.25 -1.17
C LEU A 39 -4.32 -3.67 -0.63
N ALA A 40 -5.56 -4.10 -0.34
CA ALA A 40 -5.83 -5.48 0.07
C ALA A 40 -5.44 -6.49 -1.02
N TYR A 41 -5.72 -6.18 -2.28
CA TYR A 41 -5.25 -7.00 -3.39
C TYR A 41 -3.72 -7.06 -3.47
N ALA A 42 -3.02 -5.94 -3.22
CA ALA A 42 -1.55 -5.95 -3.14
C ALA A 42 -1.04 -6.83 -2.00
N VAL A 43 -1.72 -6.87 -0.84
CA VAL A 43 -1.38 -7.79 0.26
C VAL A 43 -1.49 -9.24 -0.20
N LEU A 44 -2.61 -9.61 -0.84
CA LEU A 44 -2.80 -10.98 -1.34
C LEU A 44 -1.73 -11.36 -2.37
N LEU A 45 -1.37 -10.42 -3.25
CA LEU A 45 -0.31 -10.63 -4.24
C LEU A 45 1.08 -10.77 -3.59
N SER A 46 1.36 -9.98 -2.55
CA SER A 46 2.58 -10.09 -1.75
C SER A 46 2.70 -11.48 -1.11
N GLN A 47 1.59 -12.05 -0.62
CA GLN A 47 1.56 -13.43 -0.10
C GLN A 47 1.79 -14.47 -1.20
N GLU A 48 1.20 -14.29 -2.38
CA GLU A 48 1.42 -15.15 -3.54
C GLU A 48 2.90 -15.13 -3.98
N TYR A 49 3.58 -13.99 -3.84
CA TYR A 49 5.00 -13.83 -4.13
C TYR A 49 5.91 -14.16 -2.93
N HIS A 50 5.36 -14.75 -1.87
CA HIS A 50 6.08 -15.20 -0.67
C HIS A 50 6.73 -14.10 0.17
N HIS A 51 6.17 -12.88 0.16
CA HIS A 51 6.60 -11.75 0.98
C HIS A 51 5.77 -11.55 2.26
N ASP A 52 5.00 -12.55 2.70
CA ASP A 52 4.19 -12.52 3.94
C ASP A 52 3.27 -11.29 4.13
N GLY A 53 2.82 -10.71 3.02
CA GLY A 53 1.96 -9.53 3.02
C GLY A 53 2.71 -8.20 3.24
N TYR A 54 4.04 -8.18 3.24
CA TYR A 54 4.82 -6.96 3.36
C TYR A 54 4.69 -6.08 2.12
N LEU A 55 4.27 -4.83 2.35
CA LEU A 55 4.14 -3.83 1.30
C LEU A 55 5.01 -2.62 1.61
N VAL A 56 5.60 -2.03 0.58
CA VAL A 56 6.28 -0.73 0.67
C VAL A 56 5.79 0.21 -0.41
N LEU A 57 5.75 1.49 -0.10
CA LEU A 57 5.43 2.53 -1.08
C LEU A 57 6.13 3.84 -0.75
N THR A 58 6.28 4.70 -1.76
CA THR A 58 6.70 6.08 -1.56
C THR A 58 5.51 7.01 -1.74
N ALA A 59 5.00 7.56 -0.64
CA ALA A 59 3.89 8.50 -0.68
C ALA A 59 4.40 9.93 -0.85
N LYS A 60 3.88 10.67 -1.83
CA LYS A 60 4.09 12.13 -1.87
C LYS A 60 3.57 12.75 -0.58
N ASN A 61 4.28 13.71 0.01
CA ASN A 61 4.10 14.18 1.40
C ASN A 61 2.62 14.33 1.84
N LYS A 62 1.76 15.00 1.05
CA LYS A 62 0.33 15.21 1.40
C LYS A 62 -0.50 13.92 1.47
N LYS A 63 -0.05 12.83 0.85
CA LYS A 63 -0.69 11.52 0.84
C LYS A 63 -0.13 10.59 1.93
N ALA A 64 1.05 10.86 2.46
CA ALA A 64 1.64 10.00 3.49
C ALA A 64 0.76 9.95 4.75
N SER A 65 0.23 11.10 5.17
CA SER A 65 -0.73 11.16 6.28
C SER A 65 -1.99 10.33 6.02
N LEU A 66 -2.49 10.31 4.78
CA LEU A 66 -3.63 9.48 4.38
C LEU A 66 -3.31 7.99 4.50
N PHE A 67 -2.15 7.54 3.99
CA PHE A 67 -1.74 6.14 4.12
C PHE A 67 -1.55 5.72 5.56
N HIS A 68 -1.03 6.61 6.39
CA HIS A 68 -0.87 6.35 7.81
C HIS A 68 -2.21 6.26 8.53
N SER A 69 -3.04 7.30 8.44
CA SER A 69 -4.26 7.38 9.26
C SER A 69 -5.39 6.48 8.76
N LYS A 70 -5.50 6.26 7.44
CA LYS A 70 -6.60 5.49 6.85
C LYS A 70 -6.24 4.03 6.59
N TYR A 71 -4.99 3.76 6.26
CA TYR A 71 -4.53 2.43 5.81
C TYR A 71 -3.47 1.81 6.72
N GLY A 72 -3.11 2.48 7.82
CA GLY A 72 -2.22 1.97 8.87
C GLY A 72 -0.73 1.84 8.50
N PHE A 73 -0.31 2.40 7.37
CA PHE A 73 1.10 2.38 6.95
C PHE A 73 1.99 3.16 7.92
N GLN A 74 3.19 2.65 8.18
CA GLN A 74 4.18 3.27 9.06
C GLN A 74 5.27 3.99 8.27
N TYR A 75 5.80 5.09 8.82
CA TYR A 75 6.90 5.85 8.22
C TYR A 75 8.23 5.13 8.47
N ILE A 76 8.99 4.87 7.40
CA ILE A 76 10.33 4.24 7.50
C ILE A 76 11.46 5.14 6.99
N GLY A 77 11.14 6.40 6.71
CA GLY A 77 12.11 7.45 6.38
C GLY A 77 11.97 7.99 4.97
N LYS A 78 13.01 8.67 4.49
CA LYS A 78 13.07 9.31 3.18
C LYS A 78 14.16 8.67 2.34
N ILE A 79 13.88 8.49 1.06
CA ILE A 79 14.90 8.07 0.10
C ILE A 79 15.56 9.36 -0.44
N GLY A 80 16.89 9.45 -0.31
CA GLY A 80 17.66 10.59 -0.83
C GLY A 80 17.40 10.78 -2.32
N GLY A 81 17.09 12.02 -2.73
CA GLY A 81 16.79 12.36 -4.13
C GLY A 81 15.36 12.08 -4.58
N VAL A 82 14.50 11.48 -3.76
CA VAL A 82 13.08 11.25 -4.07
C VAL A 82 12.18 12.13 -3.20
N MET A 83 11.27 12.89 -3.82
CA MET A 83 10.26 13.65 -3.09
C MET A 83 9.13 12.72 -2.61
N GLY A 84 9.15 12.37 -1.33
CA GLY A 84 8.09 11.60 -0.67
C GLY A 84 8.57 10.97 0.63
N GLU A 85 7.62 10.39 1.36
CA GLU A 85 7.86 9.58 2.55
C GLU A 85 7.79 8.10 2.15
N ARG A 86 8.81 7.32 2.52
CA ARG A 86 8.78 5.87 2.35
C ARG A 86 7.97 5.28 3.50
N MET A 87 7.04 4.40 3.14
CA MET A 87 6.09 3.83 4.07
C MET A 87 6.01 2.31 3.91
N VAL A 88 5.67 1.62 4.99
CA VAL A 88 5.54 0.17 5.05
C VAL A 88 4.20 -0.26 5.64
N SER A 89 3.65 -1.38 5.14
CA SER A 89 2.62 -2.17 5.81
C SER A 89 3.27 -3.49 6.22
N ASP A 90 3.31 -3.77 7.53
CA ASP A 90 3.76 -5.05 8.06
C ASP A 90 2.63 -6.09 8.01
N THR A 91 2.95 -7.34 8.37
CA THR A 91 1.97 -8.44 8.36
C THR A 91 0.71 -8.14 9.18
N ALA A 92 0.85 -7.50 10.35
CA ALA A 92 -0.30 -7.20 11.21
C ALA A 92 -1.25 -6.20 10.54
N ASN A 93 -0.73 -5.10 9.99
CA ASN A 93 -1.52 -4.14 9.25
C ASN A 93 -2.11 -4.74 7.96
N SER A 94 -1.34 -5.58 7.28
CA SER A 94 -1.77 -6.25 6.05
C SER A 94 -2.95 -7.20 6.27
N ILE A 95 -2.99 -7.91 7.40
CA ILE A 95 -4.16 -8.71 7.81
C ILE A 95 -5.40 -7.80 7.98
N GLU A 96 -5.26 -6.64 8.63
CA GLU A 96 -6.37 -5.72 8.82
C GLU A 96 -6.84 -5.09 7.50
N LEU A 97 -5.92 -4.82 6.56
CA LEU A 97 -6.28 -4.36 5.21
C LEU A 97 -7.12 -5.39 4.45
N VAL A 98 -6.76 -6.68 4.50
CA VAL A 98 -7.53 -7.75 3.85
C VAL A 98 -8.91 -7.89 4.47
N LYS A 99 -9.00 -7.98 5.80
CA LYS A 99 -10.29 -8.05 6.52
C LYS A 99 -11.21 -6.88 6.19
N GLU A 100 -10.65 -5.68 6.14
CA GLU A 100 -11.46 -4.47 5.95
C GLU A 100 -11.87 -4.27 4.49
N TYR A 101 -11.09 -4.72 3.50
CA TYR A 101 -11.29 -4.32 2.09
C TYR A 101 -11.41 -5.46 1.06
N ALA A 102 -11.12 -6.71 1.41
CA ALA A 102 -11.30 -7.87 0.52
C ALA A 102 -12.46 -8.78 0.94
N ASP A 103 -12.72 -8.91 2.25
CA ASP A 103 -13.70 -9.89 2.79
C ASP A 103 -15.15 -9.37 2.88
N LYS A 104 -15.48 -8.23 2.26
CA LYS A 104 -16.82 -7.59 2.34
C LYS A 104 -17.51 -7.43 1.00
#